data_AF-A0A7V3T658-F1
#
_entry.id   AF-A0A7V3T658-F1
#
_cell.length_a   1.000
_cell.length_b   1.000
_cell.length_c   1.000
_cell.angle_alpha   90.00
_cell.angle_beta   90.00
_cell.angle_gamma   90.00
#
_symmetry.space_group_name_H-M   'P 1'
#
loop_
_entity.id
_entity.type
_entity.pdbx_description
1 polymer ?
#
loop_
_entity_poly.entity_id
_entity_poly.type
_entity_poly.pdbx_seq_one_letter_code
_entity_poly.pdbx_strand_id
1 'polypeptide(L)'
;MGQELKHSYDESKIKTLSSLEHIRLRTGMYIGRIGNGSHPDDGCYILLKEIIDNAVDEFIMGFGKEIRIQLEGNRVTVRDFGRGIPLGKVVDCV
;
A
#
# COMPACT_ATOMS: atom_id res chain seq x y z
N MET A 1 48.08 -12.59 13.23
CA MET A 1 47.08 -12.01 14.15
C MET A 1 46.10 -11.22 13.32
N GLY A 2 44.91 -11.77 13.08
CA GLY A 2 43.85 -11.06 12.35
C GLY A 2 43.30 -9.94 13.23
N GLN A 3 43.21 -8.72 12.70
CA GLN A 3 42.58 -7.61 13.40
C GLN A 3 41.08 -7.87 13.53
N GLU A 4 40.57 -7.95 14.76
CA GLU A 4 39.13 -7.86 15.03
C GLU A 4 38.64 -6.47 14.63
N LEU A 5 37.77 -6.42 13.62
CA LEU A 5 37.02 -5.22 13.28
C LEU A 5 36.10 -4.88 14.46
N LYS A 6 36.51 -3.93 15.29
CA LYS A 6 35.67 -3.35 16.34
C LYS A 6 34.39 -2.81 15.70
N HIS A 7 33.28 -3.50 15.91
CA HIS A 7 31.98 -3.08 15.42
C HIS A 7 31.53 -1.86 16.25
N SER A 8 31.88 -0.66 15.77
CA SER A 8 31.49 0.59 16.42
C SER A 8 29.98 0.80 16.21
N TYR A 9 29.23 0.64 17.29
CA TYR A 9 27.81 0.98 17.36
C TYR A 9 27.71 2.40 17.91
N ASP A 10 27.54 3.36 17.00
CA ASP A 10 27.36 4.78 17.29
C ASP A 10 25.99 5.27 16.80
N GLU A 11 25.67 6.53 17.07
CA GLU A 11 24.40 7.17 16.71
C GLU A 11 24.10 7.11 15.21
N SER A 12 25.14 7.08 14.35
CA SER A 12 25.00 6.99 12.89
C SER A 12 24.39 5.67 12.41
N LYS A 13 24.38 4.64 13.28
CA LYS A 13 23.76 3.33 12.99
C LYS A 13 22.25 3.32 13.22
N ILE A 14 21.71 4.29 13.96
CA ILE A 14 20.27 4.46 14.11
C ILE A 14 19.73 5.19 12.88
N LYS A 15 18.76 4.57 12.20
CA LYS A 15 18.09 5.16 11.03
C LYS A 15 16.60 5.32 11.32
N THR A 16 16.13 6.56 11.22
CA THR A 16 14.70 6.86 11.18
C THR A 16 14.28 6.93 9.72
N LEU A 17 13.30 6.10 9.35
CA LEU A 17 12.74 6.10 8.01
C LEU A 17 11.50 6.99 7.99
N SER A 18 11.26 7.68 6.87
CA SER A 18 9.94 8.26 6.62
C SER A 18 8.88 7.15 6.52
N SER A 19 7.60 7.52 6.68
CA SER A 19 6.49 6.58 6.63
C SER A 19 6.47 5.74 5.35
N LEU A 20 6.70 6.36 4.19
CA LEU A 20 6.72 5.66 2.90
C LEU A 20 7.93 4.75 2.74
N GLU A 21 9.11 5.19 3.17
CA GLU A 21 10.31 4.35 3.13
C GLU A 21 10.15 3.11 4.01
N HIS A 22 9.56 3.26 5.19
CA HIS A 22 9.28 2.13 6.07
C HIS A 22 8.31 1.12 5.43
N ILE A 23 7.22 1.61 4.82
CA ILE A 23 6.25 0.76 4.10
C ILE A 23 6.90 0.02 2.94
N ARG A 24 7.75 0.69 2.16
CA ARG A 24 8.45 0.07 1.01
C ARG A 24 9.55 -0.90 1.44
N LEU A 25 10.26 -0.60 2.53
CA LEU A 25 11.34 -1.47 3.02
C LEU A 25 10.81 -2.71 3.75
N ARG A 26 9.62 -2.61 4.36
CA ARG A 26 8.96 -3.66 5.14
C ARG A 26 7.58 -3.97 4.57
N THR A 27 7.48 -4.05 3.26
CA THR A 27 6.20 -4.22 2.54
C THR A 27 5.38 -5.42 3.03
N GLY A 28 6.04 -6.52 3.41
CA GLY A 28 5.31 -7.68 3.90
C GLY A 28 4.57 -7.48 5.23
N MET A 29 4.93 -6.47 6.03
CA MET A 29 4.17 -6.10 7.22
C MET A 29 2.81 -5.47 6.87
N TYR A 30 2.68 -4.87 5.69
CA TYR A 30 1.50 -4.12 5.27
C TYR A 30 0.61 -4.92 4.32
N ILE A 31 1.20 -5.66 3.38
CA ILE A 31 0.45 -6.41 2.35
C ILE A 31 0.68 -7.92 2.41
N GLY A 32 1.39 -8.41 3.43
CA GLY A 32 1.66 -9.83 3.59
C GLY A 32 2.70 -10.37 2.60
N ARG A 33 2.38 -11.45 1.91
CA ARG A 33 3.32 -12.13 1.01
C ARG A 33 3.53 -11.29 -0.26
N ILE A 34 4.77 -10.98 -0.60
CA ILE A 34 5.06 -10.40 -1.92
C ILE A 34 5.01 -11.53 -2.95
N GLY A 35 4.33 -11.28 -4.08
CA GLY A 35 4.23 -12.24 -5.17
C GLY A 35 3.75 -11.61 -6.45
N ASN A 36 3.49 -12.46 -7.45
CA ASN A 36 3.14 -12.06 -8.81
C ASN A 36 1.67 -12.35 -9.15
N GLY A 37 0.86 -12.72 -8.15
CA GLY A 37 -0.54 -13.09 -8.34
C GLY A 37 -0.73 -14.58 -8.66
N SER A 38 0.30 -15.41 -8.50
CA SER A 38 0.14 -16.87 -8.66
C SER A 38 -0.46 -17.52 -7.42
N HIS A 39 -0.43 -16.84 -6.27
CA HIS A 39 -1.04 -17.31 -5.02
C HIS A 39 -2.13 -16.34 -4.55
N PRO A 40 -3.29 -16.81 -4.05
CA PRO A 40 -4.36 -15.92 -3.58
C PRO A 40 -3.91 -15.00 -2.43
N ASP A 41 -2.95 -15.44 -1.62
CA ASP A 41 -2.38 -14.63 -0.52
C ASP A 41 -1.32 -13.62 -0.98
N ASP A 42 -1.02 -13.52 -2.28
CA ASP A 42 -0.07 -12.53 -2.78
C ASP A 42 -0.63 -11.12 -2.59
N GLY A 43 0.24 -10.22 -2.11
CA GLY A 43 -0.12 -8.86 -1.69
C GLY A 43 -0.68 -7.98 -2.80
N CYS A 44 -0.55 -8.36 -4.08
CA CYS A 44 -1.25 -7.68 -5.17
C CYS A 44 -2.78 -7.75 -5.01
N TYR A 45 -3.31 -8.86 -4.47
CA TYR A 45 -4.73 -8.99 -4.18
C TYR A 45 -5.16 -8.17 -2.96
N ILE A 46 -4.29 -8.07 -1.95
CA ILE A 46 -4.50 -7.17 -0.81
C ILE A 46 -4.54 -5.71 -1.28
N LEU A 47 -3.58 -5.29 -2.09
CA LEU A 47 -3.57 -3.94 -2.67
C LEU A 47 -4.85 -3.63 -3.44
N LEU A 48 -5.34 -4.57 -4.26
CA LEU A 48 -6.61 -4.40 -4.97
C LEU A 48 -7.80 -4.33 -4.00
N LYS A 49 -7.84 -5.21 -2.99
CA LYS A 49 -8.88 -5.25 -1.96
C LYS A 49 -8.97 -3.90 -1.23
N GLU A 50 -7.86 -3.30 -0.81
CA GLU A 50 -7.89 -2.01 -0.09
C GLU A 50 -8.54 -0.89 -0.92
N ILE A 51 -8.39 -0.89 -2.24
CA ILE A 51 -9.06 0.09 -3.11
C ILE A 51 -10.56 -0.23 -3.25
N ILE A 52 -10.91 -1.50 -3.39
CA ILE A 52 -12.31 -1.93 -3.48
C ILE A 52 -13.05 -1.65 -2.17
N ASP A 53 -12.43 -1.89 -1.02
CA ASP A 53 -13.04 -1.69 0.29
C ASP A 53 -13.39 -0.21 0.51
N ASN A 54 -12.50 0.72 0.16
CA ASN A 54 -12.81 2.15 0.19
C ASN A 54 -14.03 2.53 -0.68
N ALA A 55 -14.18 1.88 -1.85
CA ALA A 55 -15.33 2.08 -2.72
C ALA A 55 -16.62 1.46 -2.14
N VAL A 56 -16.50 0.31 -1.48
CA VAL A 56 -17.61 -0.37 -0.80
C VAL A 56 -18.06 0.43 0.43
N ASP A 57 -17.14 1.06 1.16
CA ASP A 57 -17.47 1.92 2.30
C ASP A 57 -18.36 3.09 1.87
N GLU A 58 -18.07 3.73 0.73
CA GLU A 58 -18.95 4.77 0.17
C GLU A 58 -20.35 4.21 -0.13
N PHE A 59 -20.43 3.03 -0.74
CA PHE A 59 -21.70 2.37 -1.05
C PHE A 59 -22.51 2.04 0.23
N ILE A 60 -21.85 1.49 1.26
CA ILE A 60 -22.46 1.18 2.57
C ILE A 60 -22.99 2.46 3.23
N MET A 61 -22.28 3.58 3.07
CA MET A 61 -22.72 4.89 3.55
C MET A 61 -23.84 5.52 2.70
N GLY A 62 -24.30 4.85 1.65
CA GLY A 62 -25.39 5.29 0.77
C GLY A 62 -24.96 6.23 -0.36
N PHE A 63 -23.65 6.33 -0.63
CA PHE A 63 -23.10 7.17 -1.70
C PHE A 63 -22.57 6.30 -2.84
N GLY A 64 -23.11 6.54 -4.04
CA GLY A 64 -22.84 5.69 -5.18
C GLY A 64 -23.64 4.38 -5.14
N LYS A 65 -23.81 3.77 -6.30
CA LYS A 65 -24.64 2.56 -6.48
C LYS A 65 -23.99 1.51 -7.36
N GLU A 66 -22.78 1.80 -7.84
CA GLU A 66 -22.06 1.03 -8.83
C GLU A 66 -20.56 1.18 -8.55
N ILE A 67 -19.84 0.07 -8.62
CA ILE A 67 -18.37 0.05 -8.60
C ILE A 67 -17.94 -0.68 -9.88
N ARG A 68 -17.14 -0.02 -10.71
CA ARG A 68 -16.60 -0.61 -11.94
C ARG A 68 -15.16 -1.03 -11.72
N ILE A 69 -14.87 -2.28 -12.02
CA ILE A 69 -13.52 -2.84 -12.00
C ILE A 69 -13.16 -3.22 -13.42
N GLN A 70 -12.05 -2.68 -13.92
CA GLN A 70 -11.54 -2.95 -15.26
C GLN A 70 -10.11 -3.44 -15.17
N LEU A 71 -9.78 -4.47 -15.96
CA LEU A 71 -8.43 -5.01 -16.09
C LEU A 71 -7.95 -4.80 -17.52
N GLU A 72 -6.83 -4.09 -17.67
CA GLU A 72 -6.16 -3.85 -18.95
C GLU A 72 -4.69 -4.27 -18.81
N GLY A 73 -4.36 -5.46 -19.31
CA GLY A 73 -3.03 -6.03 -19.15
C GLY A 73 -2.68 -6.25 -17.67
N ASN A 74 -1.70 -5.50 -17.15
CA ASN A 74 -1.27 -5.52 -15.75
C ASN A 74 -1.83 -4.33 -14.93
N ARG A 75 -2.75 -3.55 -15.49
CA ARG A 75 -3.37 -2.39 -14.82
C ARG A 75 -4.80 -2.73 -14.42
N VAL A 76 -5.11 -2.57 -13.14
CA VAL A 76 -6.49 -2.61 -12.63
C VAL A 76 -6.95 -1.20 -12.32
N THR A 77 -8.13 -0.84 -12.83
CA THR A 77 -8.81 0.41 -12.51
C THR A 77 -10.06 0.10 -11.72
N VAL A 78 -10.20 0.72 -10.54
CA VAL A 78 -11.40 0.68 -9.71
C VAL A 78 -12.04 2.06 -9.75
N ARG A 79 -13.32 2.14 -10.12
CA ARG A 79 -14.09 3.37 -10.20
C ARG A 79 -15.36 3.23 -9.39
N ASP A 80 -15.46 3.95 -8.28
CA ASP A 80 -16.72 4.19 -7.58
C ASP A 80 -17.42 5.46 -8.10
N PHE A 81 -18.66 5.66 -7.64
CA PHE A 81 -19.43 6.88 -7.84
C PHE A 81 -19.92 7.43 -6.49
N GLY A 82 -19.08 7.33 -5.45
CA GLY A 82 -19.31 7.89 -4.13
C GLY A 82 -19.08 9.40 -4.08
N ARG A 83 -18.81 9.92 -2.88
CA ARG A 83 -18.56 11.36 -2.66
C ARG A 83 -17.22 11.83 -3.25
N GLY A 84 -16.29 10.89 -3.41
CA GLY A 84 -14.91 11.16 -3.80
C GLY A 84 -14.02 11.58 -2.63
N ILE A 85 -12.72 11.43 -2.81
CA ILE A 85 -11.72 11.82 -1.81
C ILE A 85 -11.75 13.35 -1.65
N PRO A 86 -11.78 13.88 -0.41
CA PRO A 86 -11.72 15.32 -0.18
C PRO A 86 -10.48 15.96 -0.83
N LEU A 87 -10.68 16.99 -1.67
CA LEU A 87 -9.60 17.57 -2.47
C LEU A 87 -8.44 18.13 -1.63
N GLY A 88 -8.73 18.68 -0.44
CA GLY A 88 -7.69 19.12 0.49
C GLY A 88 -6.79 17.99 0.97
N LYS A 89 -7.33 16.76 1.08
CA LYS A 89 -6.56 15.57 1.45
C LYS A 89 -5.79 14.96 0.29
N VAL A 90 -6.21 15.19 -0.95
CA VAL A 90 -5.46 14.76 -2.14
C VAL A 90 -4.09 15.44 -2.20
N VAL A 91 -4.00 16.72 -1.80
CA VAL A 91 -2.72 17.46 -1.78
C VAL A 91 -1.74 16.90 -0.76
N ASP A 92 -2.23 16.36 0.36
CA ASP A 92 -1.40 15.74 1.40
C ASP A 92 -0.79 14.38 0.96
N CYS A 93 -1.31 13.79 -0.12
CA CYS A 93 -0.96 12.44 -0.59
C CYS A 93 0.07 12.43 -1.74
N VAL A 94 0.48 13.59 -2.26
CA VAL A 94 1.39 13.74 -3.42
C VAL A 94 2.80 14.13 -2.99
#